data_AF-A0A534SUH4-F1
#
_entry.id   AF-A0A534SUH4-F1
#
_cell.length_a   1.000
_cell.length_b   1.000
_cell.length_c   1.000
_cell.angle_alpha   90.00
_cell.angle_beta   90.00
_cell.angle_gamma   90.00
#
_symmetry.space_group_name_H-M   'P 1'
#
loop_
_entity.id
_entity.type
_entity.pdbx_description
1 polymer ?
#
loop_
_entity_poly.entity_id
_entity_poly.type
_entity_poly.pdbx_seq_one_letter_code
_entity_poly.pdbx_strand_id
1 'polypeptide(L)' 'WGLGVVVTIDNVLKPLFIGTRIKLPMLILFFGILGGLDVFGALGLILGPVVFVLLAVLLDLYTEEY' A
#
# COMPACT_ATOMS: atom_id res chain seq x y z
N TRP A 1 -18.50 5.45 30.93
CA TRP A 1 -17.17 6.09 30.97
C TRP A 1 -16.02 5.21 30.43
N GLY A 2 -16.27 4.03 29.83
CA GLY A 2 -15.21 3.18 29.25
C GLY A 2 -15.09 3.21 27.72
N LEU A 3 -16.07 3.76 27.01
CA LEU A 3 -16.13 3.68 25.54
C LEU A 3 -15.06 4.52 24.81
N GLY A 4 -14.64 5.65 25.37
CA GLY A 4 -13.64 6.53 24.72
C GLY A 4 -12.21 5.99 24.77
N VAL A 5 -11.87 5.23 25.82
CA VAL A 5 -10.51 4.72 26.06
C VAL A 5 -10.23 3.47 25.23
N VAL A 6 -11.20 2.57 25.10
CA VAL A 6 -11.04 1.34 24.30
C VAL A 6 -10.95 1.68 22.80
N VAL A 7 -11.76 2.63 22.33
CA VAL A 7 -11.75 3.07 20.91
C VAL A 7 -10.42 3.73 20.52
N THR A 8 -9.79 4.49 21.42
CA THR A 8 -8.50 5.15 21.11
C THR A 8 -7.34 4.16 21.11
N ILE A 9 -7.32 3.22 22.05
CA ILE A 9 -6.29 2.17 22.14
C ILE A 9 -6.31 1.31 20.88
N ASP A 10 -7.47 0.79 20.47
CA ASP A 10 -7.57 -0.09 19.30
C ASP A 10 -7.27 0.64 17.98
N ASN A 11 -7.64 1.93 17.86
CA ASN A 11 -7.41 2.70 16.64
C ASN A 11 -6.00 3.29 16.51
N VAL A 12 -5.22 3.40 17.59
CA VAL A 12 -3.84 3.92 17.57
C VAL A 12 -2.81 2.80 17.52
N LEU A 13 -3.07 1.67 18.19
CA LEU A 13 -2.16 0.53 18.16
C LEU A 13 -2.10 -0.11 16.77
N LYS A 14 -3.25 -0.27 16.10
CA LYS A 14 -3.32 -0.87 14.76
C LYS A 14 -2.42 -0.20 13.70
N PRO A 15 -2.45 1.14 13.51
CA PRO A 15 -1.55 1.81 12.56
C PRO A 15 -0.08 1.82 13.00
N LEU A 16 0.20 1.68 14.30
CA LEU A 16 1.57 1.55 14.80
C LEU A 16 2.17 0.18 14.46
N PHE A 17 1.38 -0.89 14.57
CA PHE A 17 1.79 -2.26 14.22
C PHE A 17 1.79 -2.52 12.70
N ILE A 18 0.86 -1.91 11.94
CA ILE A 18 0.79 -2.02 10.46
C ILE A 18 1.74 -1.00 9.76
N GLY A 19 2.36 -0.11 10.53
CA GLY A 19 3.12 1.05 10.04
C GLY A 19 4.50 0.76 9.43
N THR A 20 4.80 -0.49 9.05
CA THR A 20 5.99 -0.78 8.24
C THR A 20 5.72 -0.29 6.84
N ARG A 21 6.01 1.00 6.66
CA ARG A 21 5.95 1.74 5.42
C ARG A 21 6.52 0.88 4.29
N ILE A 22 5.65 0.35 3.42
CA ILE A 22 6.03 -0.07 2.08
C ILE A 22 6.48 1.21 1.38
N LYS A 23 7.75 1.58 1.61
CA LYS A 23 8.44 2.60 0.86
C LYS A 23 8.64 1.99 -0.51
N LEU A 24 7.66 2.15 -1.39
CA LEU A 24 7.78 1.77 -2.79
C LEU A 24 9.07 2.42 -3.30
N PRO A 25 10.10 1.63 -3.62
CA PRO A 25 11.33 2.17 -4.15
C PRO A 25 10.98 3.02 -5.38
N MET A 26 11.60 4.18 -5.51
CA MET A 26 11.33 5.10 -6.62
C MET A 26 11.39 4.40 -7.98
N LEU A 27 12.21 3.36 -8.11
CA LEU A 27 12.34 2.52 -9.29
C LEU A 27 11.05 1.75 -9.63
N ILE A 28 10.38 1.15 -8.63
CA ILE A 28 9.10 0.44 -8.83
C ILE A 28 8.03 1.42 -9.28
N LEU A 29 8.01 2.62 -8.68
CA LEU A 29 7.08 3.67 -9.08
C LEU A 29 7.34 4.12 -10.53
N PHE A 30 8.61 4.29 -10.92
CA PHE A 30 9.00 4.66 -12.28
C PHE A 30 8.54 3.63 -13.31
N PHE A 31 8.81 2.34 -13.07
CA PHE A 31 8.35 1.27 -13.95
C PHE A 31 6.83 1.13 -13.95
N GLY A 32 6.16 1.34 -12.82
CA GLY A 32 4.70 1.36 -12.74
C GLY A 32 4.09 2.47 -13.59
N ILE A 33 4.68 3.66 -13.58
CA ILE A 33 4.22 4.78 -14.42
C ILE A 33 4.49 4.49 -15.90
N LEU A 34 5.69 4.03 -16.27
CA LEU A 34 6.01 3.75 -17.67
C LEU A 34 5.15 2.61 -18.25
N GLY A 35 5.03 1.49 -17.53
CA GLY A 35 4.18 0.37 -17.95
C GLY A 35 2.70 0.73 -17.92
N GLY A 36 2.28 1.54 -16.94
CA GLY A 36 0.92 2.06 -16.90
C GLY A 36 0.60 2.95 -18.10
N LEU A 37 1.53 3.85 -18.47
CA LEU A 37 1.39 4.72 -19.63
C LEU A 37 1.30 3.92 -20.94
N ASP A 38 2.07 2.85 -21.07
CA ASP A 38 2.07 2.00 -22.26
C ASP A 38 0.74 1.22 -22.41
N VAL A 39 0.20 0.69 -21.31
CA VAL A 39 -1.03 -0.13 -21.33
C VAL A 39 -2.32 0.71 -21.30
N PHE A 40 -2.35 1.79 -20.50
CA PHE A 40 -3.56 2.57 -20.20
C PHE A 40 -3.50 4.02 -20.71
N GLY A 41 -2.43 4.44 -21.40
CA GLY A 41 -2.24 5.82 -21.83
C GLY A 41 -2.14 6.78 -20.65
N ALA A 42 -2.69 8.00 -20.77
CA ALA A 42 -2.61 9.01 -19.71
C ALA A 42 -3.18 8.55 -18.34
N LEU A 43 -4.16 7.64 -18.33
CA LEU A 43 -4.72 7.05 -17.09
C LEU A 43 -3.70 6.15 -16.36
N GLY A 44 -2.69 5.67 -17.09
CA GLY A 44 -1.59 4.88 -16.60
C GLY A 44 -0.73 5.55 -15.53
N LEU A 45 -0.71 6.88 -15.48
CA LEU A 45 -0.02 7.63 -14.42
C LEU A 45 -0.61 7.37 -13.03
N ILE A 46 -1.91 7.07 -12.96
CA ILE A 46 -2.61 6.76 -11.71
C ILE A 46 -2.74 5.25 -11.55
N LEU A 47 -3.19 4.55 -12.60
CA LEU A 47 -3.46 3.12 -12.53
C LEU A 47 -2.17 2.29 -12.37
N GLY A 48 -1.07 2.69 -13.01
CA GLY A 48 0.21 1.99 -12.95
C GLY A 48 0.75 1.85 -11.52
N PRO A 49 0.94 2.96 -10.78
CA PRO A 49 1.33 2.91 -9.37
C PRO A 49 0.35 2.13 -8.50
N VAL A 50 -0.96 2.32 -8.69
CA VAL A 50 -2.00 1.66 -7.88
C VAL A 50 -1.93 0.14 -8.03
N VAL A 51 -1.80 -0.38 -9.24
CA VAL A 51 -1.66 -1.83 -9.48
C VAL A 51 -0.39 -2.37 -8.85
N PHE A 52 0.74 -1.66 -8.96
CA PHE A 52 1.99 -2.06 -8.30
C PHE A 52 1.90 -2.05 -6.77
N VAL A 53 1.21 -1.07 -6.18
CA VAL A 53 0.96 -1.03 -4.72
C VAL A 53 0.15 -2.24 -4.29
N LEU A 54 -0.95 -2.53 -4.99
CA LEU A 54 -1.82 -3.66 -4.68
C LEU A 54 -1.07 -4.99 -4.78
N LEU A 55 -0.26 -5.15 -5.82
CA LEU A 55 0.56 -6.35 -5.99
C LEU A 55 1.61 -6.46 -4.88
N ALA A 56 2.28 -5.37 -4.53
CA ALA A 56 3.24 -5.35 -3.42
C ALA A 56 2.58 -5.73 -2.08
N VAL A 57 1.40 -5.17 -1.79
CA VAL A 57 0.62 -5.51 -0.58
C VAL A 57 0.18 -6.97 -0.59
N LEU A 58 -0.29 -7.50 -1.73
CA LEU A 58 -0.66 -8.91 -1.83
C LEU A 58 0.52 -9.85 -1.60
N LEU A 59 1.69 -9.50 -2.14
CA LEU A 59 2.91 -10.28 -1.92
C LEU A 59 3.37 -10.22 -0.47
N ASP A 60 3.25 -9.06 0.16
CA ASP A 60 3.57 -8.85 1.58
C ASP A 60 2.67 -9.73 2.45
N LEU A 61 1.35 -9.69 2.22
CA LEU A 61 0.38 -10.54 2.92
C LEU A 61 0.64 -12.03 2.70
N TYR A 62 0.97 -12.43 1.47
CA TYR A 62 1.28 -13.84 1.17
C TYR A 62 2.55 -14.32 1.87
N THR A 63 3.57 -13.47 1.95
CA THR A 63 4.85 -13.77 2.61
C THR A 63 4.72 -13.76 4.14
N GLU A 64 3.76 -13.02 4.70
CA GLU A 64 3.51 -13.04 6.14
C GLU A 64 2.71 -14.28 6.58
N GLU A 65 1.95 -14.90 5.66
CA GLU A 65 1.19 -16.12 5.92
C GLU A 65 1.99 -17.42 5.71
N TYR A 66 3.10 -17.39 4.95
CA TYR A 66 3.99 -18.54 4.66
C TYR A 66 5.46 -18.26 5.00
#